data_AF-A0A2Y9G2A0-F1
#
_entry.id   AF-A0A2Y9G2A0-F1
#
_cell.length_a   1.000
_cell.length_b   1.000
_cell.length_c   1.000
_cell.angle_alpha   90.00
_cell.angle_beta   90.00
_cell.angle_gamma   90.00
#
_symmetry.space_group_name_H-M   'P 1'
#
loop_
_entity.id
_entity.type
_entity.pdbx_description
1 polymer ?
#
loop_
_entity_poly.entity_id
_entity_poly.type
_entity_poly.pdbx_seq_one_letter_code
_entity_poly.pdbx_strand_id
1 'polypeptide(L)'
;MGSQTKKVLLTPITHPARPFRVSNHDRSSRRGVMASSLKELISKTLDALVITAGLVTLVLEEDGTMVDTEEFFQNLQDNTHFMILEKGQKWTPGSKYAPAYQQPKKSGIARLTFDLYKLNPRDFIGSLSVKATMYEMYSVSYNIRCTSAKALLRSVLRFLSYATQVTGQFLFYTGTYMLRMLGDCEEPPAPRSRSEGTPTCG
;
A
#
# COMPACT_ATOMS: atom_id res chain seq x y z
N MET A 1 29.46 14.90 -44.72
CA MET A 1 28.41 14.08 -45.36
C MET A 1 27.66 13.35 -44.27
N GLY A 2 26.39 13.70 -44.03
CA GLY A 2 25.58 13.07 -42.99
C GLY A 2 24.37 13.92 -42.59
N SER A 3 23.53 14.26 -43.57
CA SER A 3 22.25 14.95 -43.31
C SER A 3 21.26 13.94 -42.74
N GLN A 4 20.90 14.07 -41.46
CA GLN A 4 19.83 13.26 -40.85
C GLN A 4 18.49 13.91 -41.15
N THR A 5 17.77 13.38 -42.14
CA THR A 5 16.39 13.75 -42.43
C THR A 5 15.46 13.06 -41.43
N LYS A 6 15.01 13.81 -40.43
CA LYS A 6 13.95 13.37 -39.50
C LYS A 6 12.62 13.35 -40.26
N LYS A 7 12.20 12.18 -40.75
CA LYS A 7 10.86 11.97 -41.31
C LYS A 7 9.82 12.16 -40.20
N VAL A 8 9.13 13.29 -40.22
CA VAL A 8 7.93 13.51 -39.41
C VAL A 8 6.79 12.80 -40.13
N LEU A 9 6.46 11.61 -39.65
CA LEU A 9 5.31 10.84 -40.14
C LEU A 9 4.05 11.55 -39.63
N LEU A 10 3.41 12.36 -40.47
CA LEU A 10 2.07 12.89 -40.22
C LEU A 10 1.11 11.70 -40.20
N THR A 11 0.93 11.12 -39.02
CA THR A 11 -0.09 10.09 -38.79
C THR A 11 -1.45 10.81 -38.83
N PRO A 12 -2.45 10.28 -39.55
CA PRO A 12 -3.81 10.82 -39.50
C PRO A 12 -4.26 10.96 -38.05
N ILE A 13 -5.06 11.99 -37.75
CA ILE A 13 -5.72 12.17 -36.44
C ILE A 13 -6.80 11.08 -36.32
N THR A 14 -6.38 9.84 -36.18
CA THR A 14 -7.21 8.72 -35.76
C THR A 14 -7.01 8.59 -34.26
N HIS A 15 -8.10 8.66 -33.50
CA HIS A 15 -8.06 8.41 -32.07
C HIS A 15 -7.38 7.05 -31.82
N PRO A 16 -6.46 6.95 -30.85
CA PRO A 16 -5.81 5.68 -30.55
C PRO A 16 -6.86 4.64 -30.17
N ALA A 17 -6.66 3.37 -30.54
CA ALA A 17 -7.56 2.30 -30.14
C ALA A 17 -7.57 2.19 -28.60
N ARG A 18 -8.76 2.23 -28.02
CA ARG A 18 -8.99 2.18 -26.57
C ARG A 18 -9.59 0.82 -26.19
N PRO A 19 -9.27 0.30 -24.99
CA PRO A 19 -9.87 -0.93 -24.51
C PRO A 19 -11.31 -0.70 -24.05
N PHE A 20 -12.22 -1.56 -24.49
CA PHE A 20 -13.61 -1.59 -24.07
C PHE A 20 -14.00 -3.00 -23.65
N ARG A 21 -15.02 -3.10 -22.80
CA ARG A 21 -15.60 -4.39 -22.39
C ARG A 21 -16.96 -4.52 -23.05
N VAL A 22 -17.25 -5.69 -23.60
CA VAL A 22 -18.56 -5.95 -24.19
C VAL A 22 -19.14 -7.27 -23.67
N SER A 23 -20.45 -7.32 -23.51
CA SER A 23 -21.18 -8.50 -23.05
C SER A 23 -22.38 -8.81 -23.92
N ASN A 24 -22.78 -10.08 -23.89
CA ASN A 24 -24.05 -10.53 -24.47
C ASN A 24 -25.22 -10.14 -23.53
N HIS A 25 -26.45 -10.18 -24.04
CA HIS A 25 -27.69 -9.86 -23.30
C HIS A 25 -27.84 -10.60 -21.97
N ASP A 26 -27.43 -11.87 -21.91
CA ASP A 26 -27.47 -12.70 -20.70
C ASP A 26 -26.29 -12.47 -19.74
N ARG A 27 -25.35 -11.58 -20.09
CA ARG A 27 -24.10 -11.30 -19.35
C ARG A 27 -23.22 -12.53 -19.10
N SER A 28 -23.51 -13.64 -19.76
CA SER A 28 -22.81 -14.93 -19.66
C SER A 28 -21.44 -14.88 -20.32
N SER A 29 -21.33 -14.13 -21.42
CA SER A 29 -20.07 -13.91 -22.15
C SER A 29 -19.62 -12.47 -21.99
N ARG A 30 -18.36 -12.29 -21.58
CA ARG A 30 -17.67 -11.00 -21.50
C ARG A 30 -16.42 -11.05 -22.36
N ARG A 31 -16.20 -10.03 -23.17
CA ARG A 31 -15.04 -9.90 -24.09
C ARG A 31 -14.43 -8.51 -23.96
N GLY A 32 -13.11 -8.44 -24.08
CA GLY A 32 -12.39 -7.18 -24.21
C GLY A 32 -12.16 -6.88 -25.69
N VAL A 33 -12.50 -5.68 -26.13
CA VAL A 33 -12.37 -5.25 -27.53
C VAL A 33 -11.60 -3.94 -27.56
N MET A 34 -10.54 -3.88 -28.36
CA MET A 34 -9.82 -2.64 -28.66
C MET A 34 -10.47 -1.97 -29.87
N ALA A 35 -10.95 -0.74 -29.75
CA ALA A 35 -11.55 0.00 -30.86
C ALA A 35 -11.19 1.48 -30.83
N SER A 36 -11.06 2.10 -31.99
CA SER A 36 -10.88 3.55 -32.15
C SER A 36 -12.18 4.26 -32.52
N SER A 37 -13.14 3.55 -33.10
CA SER A 37 -14.45 4.06 -33.52
C SER A 37 -15.59 3.12 -33.14
N LEU A 38 -16.82 3.64 -33.11
CA LEU A 38 -18.03 2.87 -32.83
C LEU A 38 -18.23 1.76 -33.86
N LYS A 39 -17.99 2.05 -35.14
CA LYS A 39 -18.10 1.05 -36.23
C LYS A 39 -17.09 -0.09 -36.05
N GLU A 40 -15.87 0.23 -35.65
CA GLU A 40 -14.83 -0.77 -35.38
C GLU A 40 -15.18 -1.62 -34.15
N LEU A 41 -15.72 -0.99 -33.11
CA LEU A 41 -16.20 -1.68 -31.91
C LEU A 41 -17.30 -2.69 -32.28
N ILE A 42 -18.30 -2.28 -33.04
CA ILE A 42 -19.41 -3.15 -33.46
C ILE A 42 -18.87 -4.35 -34.26
N SER A 43 -18.04 -4.11 -35.27
CA SER A 43 -17.46 -5.20 -36.10
C SER A 43 -16.68 -6.19 -35.25
N LYS A 44 -15.73 -5.71 -34.43
CA LYS A 44 -14.90 -6.59 -33.59
C LYS A 44 -15.71 -7.33 -32.54
N THR A 45 -16.81 -6.74 -32.08
CA THR A 45 -17.64 -7.40 -31.08
C THR A 45 -18.52 -8.47 -31.71
N LEU A 46 -19.07 -8.24 -32.90
CA LEU A 46 -19.77 -9.27 -33.66
C LEU A 46 -18.87 -10.50 -33.87
N ASP A 47 -17.60 -10.25 -34.23
CA ASP A 47 -16.60 -11.30 -34.37
C ASP A 47 -16.30 -12.00 -33.02
N ALA A 48 -16.10 -11.22 -31.95
CA ALA A 48 -15.72 -11.74 -30.63
C ALA A 48 -16.85 -12.51 -29.90
N LEU A 49 -18.11 -12.18 -30.19
CA LEU A 49 -19.29 -12.84 -29.64
C LEU A 49 -19.90 -13.86 -30.62
N VAL A 50 -19.34 -14.01 -31.83
CA VAL A 50 -19.81 -14.94 -32.88
C VAL A 50 -21.29 -14.71 -33.21
N ILE A 51 -21.70 -13.45 -33.31
CA ILE A 51 -23.08 -13.05 -33.60
C ILE A 51 -23.25 -12.95 -35.12
N THR A 52 -24.11 -13.78 -35.70
CA THR A 52 -24.41 -13.78 -37.15
C THR A 52 -25.53 -12.79 -37.52
N ALA A 53 -26.16 -12.15 -36.53
CA ALA A 53 -27.25 -11.20 -36.76
C ALA A 53 -26.71 -9.86 -37.29
N GLY A 54 -27.21 -9.43 -38.46
CA GLY A 54 -26.79 -8.17 -39.10
C GLY A 54 -27.34 -6.88 -38.47
N LEU A 55 -28.29 -6.99 -37.53
CA LEU A 55 -28.87 -5.85 -36.81
C LEU A 55 -28.67 -6.05 -35.31
N VAL A 56 -27.71 -5.30 -34.76
CA VAL A 56 -27.41 -5.24 -33.34
C VAL A 56 -27.52 -3.82 -32.83
N THR A 57 -27.99 -3.67 -31.60
CA THR A 57 -28.03 -2.41 -30.88
C THR A 57 -26.97 -2.45 -29.78
N LEU A 58 -26.08 -1.46 -29.79
CA LEU A 58 -25.10 -1.28 -28.73
C LEU A 58 -25.72 -0.39 -27.66
N VAL A 59 -25.75 -0.89 -26.43
CA VAL A 59 -26.20 -0.13 -25.26
C VAL A 59 -25.11 -0.12 -24.20
N LEU A 60 -25.10 0.89 -23.35
CA LEU A 60 -24.32 0.87 -22.12
C LEU A 60 -24.87 -0.19 -21.17
N GLU A 61 -23.97 -0.96 -20.56
CA GLU A 61 -24.36 -1.97 -19.59
C GLU A 61 -25.00 -1.34 -18.34
N GLU A 62 -24.53 -0.15 -17.93
CA GLU A 62 -24.86 0.48 -16.65
C GLU A 62 -26.29 1.00 -16.57
N ASP A 63 -26.75 1.70 -17.61
CA ASP A 63 -28.00 2.44 -17.63
C ASP A 63 -28.90 2.07 -18.82
N GLY A 64 -28.38 1.26 -19.76
CA GLY A 64 -29.10 0.88 -20.97
C GLY A 64 -29.19 1.98 -22.01
N THR A 65 -28.41 3.06 -21.87
CA THR A 65 -28.37 4.15 -22.84
C THR A 65 -27.85 3.62 -24.18
N MET A 66 -28.59 3.91 -25.25
CA MET A 66 -28.22 3.50 -26.60
C MET A 66 -27.05 4.35 -27.11
N VAL A 67 -26.05 3.68 -27.68
CA VAL A 67 -24.88 4.34 -28.26
C VAL A 67 -24.95 4.21 -29.78
N ASP A 68 -25.48 5.25 -30.41
CA ASP A 68 -25.69 5.35 -31.86
C ASP A 68 -24.76 6.39 -32.53
N THR A 69 -24.26 7.36 -31.75
CA THR A 69 -23.42 8.46 -32.22
C THR A 69 -21.95 8.25 -31.87
N GLU A 70 -21.08 8.53 -32.84
CA GLU A 70 -19.62 8.47 -32.65
C GLU A 70 -19.15 9.49 -31.60
N GLU A 71 -19.75 10.68 -31.56
CA GLU A 71 -19.41 11.73 -30.60
C GLU A 71 -19.66 11.28 -29.15
N PHE A 72 -20.77 10.58 -28.91
CA PHE A 72 -21.06 10.01 -27.61
C PHE A 72 -20.02 8.94 -27.25
N PHE A 73 -19.70 8.06 -28.19
CA PHE A 73 -18.69 7.02 -28.00
C PHE A 73 -17.31 7.58 -27.62
N GLN A 74 -16.86 8.66 -28.27
CA GLN A 74 -15.57 9.28 -27.98
C GLN A 74 -15.49 9.92 -26.59
N ASN A 75 -16.62 10.44 -26.08
CA ASN A 75 -16.70 11.04 -24.75
C ASN A 75 -16.72 10.01 -23.59
N LEU A 76 -17.00 8.74 -23.88
CA LEU A 76 -16.98 7.68 -22.88
C LEU A 76 -15.55 7.41 -22.38
N GLN A 77 -15.43 6.89 -21.16
CA GLN A 77 -14.14 6.58 -20.54
C GLN A 77 -13.53 5.27 -21.09
N ASP A 78 -12.21 5.11 -20.95
CA ASP A 78 -11.55 3.83 -21.22
C ASP A 78 -12.15 2.73 -20.35
N ASN A 79 -12.26 1.51 -20.90
CA ASN A 79 -12.85 0.34 -20.24
C ASN A 79 -14.35 0.43 -19.95
N THR A 80 -15.07 1.34 -20.61
CA THR A 80 -16.53 1.38 -20.56
C THR A 80 -17.12 0.03 -20.97
N HIS A 81 -18.16 -0.40 -20.25
CA HIS A 81 -18.82 -1.68 -20.45
C HIS A 81 -20.09 -1.50 -21.31
N PHE A 82 -20.07 -2.11 -22.48
CA PHE A 82 -21.22 -2.18 -23.39
C PHE A 82 -21.91 -3.55 -23.32
N MET A 83 -23.19 -3.56 -23.67
CA MET A 83 -23.96 -4.75 -23.93
C MET A 83 -24.48 -4.71 -25.37
N ILE A 84 -24.41 -5.85 -26.05
CA ILE A 84 -24.99 -6.03 -27.37
C ILE A 84 -26.35 -6.68 -27.24
N LEU A 85 -27.33 -6.09 -27.94
CA LEU A 85 -28.69 -6.57 -28.04
C LEU A 85 -29.01 -6.91 -29.50
N GLU A 86 -29.55 -8.10 -29.72
CA GLU A 86 -30.11 -8.50 -31.01
C GLU A 86 -31.56 -8.03 -31.18
N LYS A 87 -32.11 -8.19 -32.39
CA LYS A 87 -33.48 -7.79 -32.71
C LYS A 87 -34.49 -8.42 -31.73
N GLY A 88 -35.18 -7.57 -30.97
CA GLY A 88 -36.22 -7.97 -30.02
C GLY A 88 -35.74 -8.19 -28.59
N GLN A 89 -34.43 -8.12 -28.35
CA GLN A 89 -33.87 -8.13 -26.99
C GLN A 89 -33.96 -6.73 -26.38
N LYS A 90 -34.21 -6.66 -25.08
CA LYS A 90 -34.24 -5.42 -24.32
C LYS A 90 -33.13 -5.43 -23.29
N TRP A 91 -32.56 -4.27 -23.04
CA TRP A 91 -31.69 -4.08 -21.89
C TRP A 91 -32.47 -4.41 -20.62
N THR A 92 -31.89 -5.22 -19.74
CA THR A 92 -32.44 -5.52 -18.42
C THR A 92 -31.44 -5.03 -17.38
N PRO A 93 -31.86 -4.32 -16.31
CA PRO A 93 -30.95 -3.97 -15.23
C PRO A 93 -30.49 -5.27 -14.56
N GLY A 94 -29.19 -5.53 -14.56
CA GLY A 94 -28.69 -6.74 -13.93
C GLY A 94 -28.89 -6.64 -12.40
N SER A 95 -29.32 -7.72 -11.77
CA SER A 95 -29.55 -7.78 -10.32
C SER A 95 -28.32 -7.50 -9.45
N LYS A 96 -27.14 -7.37 -10.07
CA LYS A 96 -25.85 -7.07 -9.42
C LYS A 96 -25.37 -5.63 -9.66
N TYR A 97 -26.09 -4.82 -10.43
CA TYR A 97 -25.74 -3.43 -10.69
C TYR A 97 -26.41 -2.52 -9.66
N ALA A 98 -25.96 -2.64 -8.40
CA ALA A 98 -25.77 -1.41 -7.65
C ALA A 98 -24.74 -0.59 -8.45
N PRO A 99 -24.96 0.71 -8.70
CA PRO A 99 -24.18 1.49 -9.65
C PRO A 99 -22.70 1.33 -9.34
N ALA A 100 -21.99 0.63 -10.22
CA ALA A 100 -20.56 0.44 -10.14
C ALA A 100 -19.84 1.66 -10.70
N TYR A 101 -20.25 2.86 -10.27
CA TYR A 101 -19.24 3.81 -9.84
C TYR A 101 -18.52 3.10 -8.69
N GLN A 102 -17.48 2.32 -9.03
CA GLN A 102 -16.40 2.05 -8.11
C GLN A 102 -15.73 3.40 -7.84
N GLN A 103 -16.43 4.26 -7.09
CA GLN A 103 -15.79 5.15 -6.16
C GLN A 103 -14.80 4.24 -5.44
N PRO A 104 -13.48 4.49 -5.53
CA PRO A 104 -12.53 3.76 -4.70
C PRO A 104 -13.12 3.82 -3.31
N LYS A 105 -13.44 2.63 -2.78
CA LYS A 105 -14.15 2.44 -1.52
C LYS A 105 -13.46 3.36 -0.53
N LYS A 106 -14.08 4.50 -0.19
CA LYS A 106 -13.48 5.59 0.59
C LYS A 106 -13.34 5.14 2.04
N SER A 107 -12.53 4.11 2.26
CA SER A 107 -11.90 3.89 3.53
C SER A 107 -11.03 5.13 3.72
N GLY A 108 -11.35 5.94 4.73
CA GLY A 108 -10.59 7.13 5.10
C GLY A 108 -9.21 6.73 5.61
N ILE A 109 -8.37 6.20 4.72
CA ILE A 109 -7.03 5.75 5.02
C ILE A 109 -6.16 6.99 5.00
N ALA A 110 -5.85 7.48 6.19
CA ALA A 110 -4.76 8.42 6.39
C ALA A 110 -3.46 7.69 6.05
N ARG A 111 -2.85 7.98 4.91
CA ARG A 111 -1.57 7.39 4.53
C ARG A 111 -0.46 8.29 5.04
N LEU A 112 0.31 7.78 6.00
CA LEU A 112 1.46 8.44 6.60
C LEU A 112 2.74 7.75 6.11
N THR A 113 3.66 8.52 5.54
CA THR A 113 4.91 8.04 4.94
C THR A 113 6.10 8.70 5.63
N PHE A 114 7.14 7.90 5.88
CA PHE A 114 8.38 8.32 6.53
C PHE A 114 9.56 7.92 5.65
N ASP A 115 10.18 8.90 4.99
CA ASP A 115 11.29 8.66 4.08
C ASP A 115 12.57 9.22 4.71
N LEU A 116 13.48 8.33 5.12
CA LEU A 116 14.79 8.72 5.59
C LEU A 116 15.78 8.70 4.43
N TYR A 117 16.40 9.83 4.16
CA TYR A 117 17.37 9.96 3.07
C TYR A 117 18.59 10.75 3.49
N LYS A 118 19.67 10.60 2.73
CA LYS A 118 21.00 11.09 3.07
C LYS A 118 21.42 12.16 2.05
N LEU A 119 21.44 13.42 2.48
CA LEU A 119 21.83 14.57 1.64
C LEU A 119 23.32 14.58 1.29
N ASN A 120 24.18 14.09 2.19
CA ASN A 120 25.61 13.94 1.94
C ASN A 120 26.12 12.56 2.42
N PRO A 121 27.07 11.94 1.70
CA PRO A 121 27.64 10.64 2.08
C PRO A 121 28.35 10.65 3.46
N ARG A 122 28.78 11.82 3.94
CA ARG A 122 29.44 12.00 5.25
C ARG A 122 28.48 12.13 6.45
N ASP A 123 27.18 12.35 6.21
CA ASP A 123 26.19 12.54 7.28
C ASP A 123 25.57 11.20 7.73
N PHE A 124 25.46 10.92 9.03
CA PHE A 124 24.92 9.63 9.50
C PHE A 124 23.39 9.51 9.31
N ILE A 125 22.67 10.64 9.40
CA ILE A 125 21.22 10.76 9.17
C ILE A 125 21.02 12.10 8.43
N GLY A 126 20.68 12.06 7.13
CA GLY A 126 20.67 13.29 6.30
C GLY A 126 19.40 14.14 6.42
N SER A 127 18.24 13.51 6.47
CA SER A 127 16.93 14.17 6.63
C SER A 127 15.82 13.13 6.67
N LEU A 128 14.78 13.41 7.44
CA LEU A 128 13.56 12.61 7.51
C LEU A 128 12.41 13.41 6.90
N SER A 129 11.87 12.92 5.79
CA SER A 129 10.63 13.44 5.21
C SER A 129 9.44 12.70 5.80
N VAL A 130 8.47 13.44 6.32
CA VAL A 130 7.20 12.92 6.83
C VAL A 130 6.10 13.45 5.93
N LYS A 131 5.32 12.56 5.31
CA LYS A 131 4.21 12.92 4.42
C LYS A 131 2.92 12.29 4.91
N ALA A 132 1.95 13.12 5.27
CA ALA A 132 0.61 12.70 5.63
C ALA A 132 -0.35 12.99 4.46
N THR A 133 -1.14 12.00 4.07
CA THR A 133 -2.15 12.11 3.01
C THR A 133 -3.51 11.71 3.57
N MET A 134 -4.45 12.64 3.57
CA MET A 134 -5.82 12.48 4.04
C MET A 134 -6.79 12.53 2.85
N TYR A 135 -7.71 11.57 2.79
CA TYR A 135 -8.76 11.48 1.78
C TYR A 135 -8.26 11.50 0.32
N GLU A 136 -7.01 11.09 0.09
CA GLU A 136 -6.30 11.13 -1.19
C GLU A 136 -6.22 12.52 -1.90
N MET A 137 -6.90 13.56 -1.41
CA MET A 137 -6.88 14.93 -1.97
C MET A 137 -6.04 15.92 -1.18
N TYR A 138 -5.79 15.67 0.11
CA TYR A 138 -5.06 16.59 0.98
C TYR A 138 -3.74 15.96 1.43
N SER A 139 -2.62 16.54 1.01
CA SER A 139 -1.29 16.06 1.41
C SER A 139 -0.48 17.14 2.09
N VAL A 140 0.07 16.82 3.26
CA VAL A 140 1.01 17.67 3.99
C VAL A 140 2.32 16.91 4.11
N SER A 141 3.40 17.53 3.62
CA SER A 141 4.75 16.98 3.73
C SER A 141 5.65 17.93 4.51
N TYR A 142 6.40 17.40 5.46
CA TYR A 142 7.37 18.13 6.26
C TYR A 142 8.72 17.44 6.24
N ASN A 143 9.79 18.22 6.11
CA ASN A 143 11.16 17.70 6.04
C ASN A 143 11.95 18.10 7.29
N ILE A 144 12.24 17.12 8.14
CA ILE A 144 13.03 17.30 9.35
C ILE A 144 14.51 17.12 8.96
N ARG A 145 15.26 18.22 9.00
CA ARG A 145 16.71 18.18 8.79
C ARG A 145 17.41 17.71 10.07
N CYS A 146 17.93 16.49 10.04
CA CYS A 146 18.58 15.83 11.18
C CYS A 146 20.07 16.17 11.31
N THR A 147 20.49 17.40 11.04
CA THR A 147 21.90 17.83 11.01
C THR A 147 22.63 17.59 12.34
N SER A 148 21.92 17.60 13.47
CA SER A 148 22.47 17.38 14.83
C SER A 148 22.17 16.00 15.42
N ALA A 149 21.55 15.09 14.67
CA ALA A 149 21.07 13.81 15.22
C ALA A 149 22.20 12.96 15.83
N LYS A 150 23.44 13.09 15.34
CA LYS A 150 24.62 12.43 15.91
C LYS A 150 24.94 12.89 17.33
N ALA A 151 24.80 14.19 17.61
CA ALA A 151 25.06 14.75 18.94
C ALA A 151 23.98 14.33 19.93
N LEU A 152 22.72 14.37 19.49
CA LEU A 152 21.58 13.91 20.29
C LEU A 152 21.67 12.41 20.59
N LEU A 153 21.96 11.59 19.58
CA LEU A 153 22.11 10.14 19.75
C LEU A 153 23.22 9.80 20.75
N ARG A 154 24.38 10.48 20.67
CA ARG A 154 25.45 10.32 21.66
C ARG A 154 25.02 10.72 23.07
N SER A 155 24.28 11.83 23.19
CA SER A 155 23.78 12.30 24.48
C SER A 155 22.79 11.29 25.09
N VAL A 156 21.84 10.79 24.29
CA VAL A 156 20.87 9.78 24.71
C VAL A 156 21.55 8.48 25.10
N LEU A 157 22.51 7.98 24.32
CA LEU A 157 23.27 6.78 24.68
C LEU A 157 24.01 6.94 26.02
N ARG A 158 24.61 8.10 26.27
CA ARG A 158 25.27 8.37 27.55
C ARG A 158 24.28 8.37 28.70
N PHE A 159 23.14 9.03 28.54
CA PHE A 159 22.09 9.04 29.55
C PHE A 159 21.56 7.62 29.84
N LEU A 160 21.25 6.85 28.80
CA LEU A 160 20.83 5.45 28.95
C LEU A 160 21.89 4.61 29.63
N SER A 161 23.17 4.77 29.28
CA SER A 161 24.26 4.04 29.95
C SER A 161 24.33 4.36 31.44
N TYR A 162 24.14 5.62 31.82
CA TYR A 162 24.11 6.04 33.22
C TYR A 162 22.88 5.51 33.95
N ALA A 163 21.69 5.61 33.34
CA ALA A 163 20.46 5.08 33.90
C ALA A 163 20.55 3.56 34.14
N THR A 164 21.08 2.81 33.17
CA THR A 164 21.29 1.36 33.30
C THR A 164 22.32 1.02 34.37
N GLN A 165 23.41 1.80 34.49
CA GLN A 165 24.39 1.61 35.57
C GLN A 165 23.77 1.83 36.95
N VAL A 166 23.01 2.92 37.14
CA VAL A 166 22.31 3.21 38.40
C VAL A 166 21.27 2.13 38.72
N THR A 167 20.49 1.72 37.72
CA THR A 167 19.49 0.65 37.87
C THR A 167 20.16 -0.68 38.24
N GLY A 168 21.30 -1.00 37.62
CA GLY A 168 22.09 -2.17 37.94
C GLY A 168 22.62 -2.15 39.37
N GLN A 169 23.21 -1.04 39.80
CA GLN A 169 23.70 -0.87 41.18
C GLN A 169 22.55 -1.03 42.20
N PHE A 170 21.39 -0.46 41.91
CA PHE A 170 20.21 -0.60 42.76
C PHE A 170 19.73 -2.05 42.84
N LEU A 171 19.68 -2.77 41.71
CA LEU A 171 19.32 -4.18 41.66
C LEU A 171 20.32 -5.06 42.42
N PHE A 172 21.62 -4.84 42.26
CA PHE A 172 22.67 -5.58 42.99
C PHE A 172 22.63 -5.29 44.50
N TYR A 173 22.40 -4.04 44.91
CA TYR A 173 22.29 -3.67 46.33
C TYR A 173 21.02 -4.27 46.96
N THR A 174 19.88 -4.14 46.28
CA THR A 174 18.61 -4.71 46.75
C THR A 174 18.70 -6.24 46.80
N GLY A 175 19.34 -6.88 45.81
CA GLY A 175 19.56 -8.32 45.78
C GLY A 175 20.42 -8.81 46.94
N THR A 176 21.56 -8.17 47.21
CA THR A 176 22.43 -8.55 48.35
C THR A 176 21.76 -8.30 49.70
N TYR A 177 20.97 -7.23 49.83
CA TYR A 177 20.16 -6.97 51.01
C TYR A 177 19.13 -8.07 51.26
N MET A 178 18.37 -8.46 50.23
CA MET A 178 17.38 -9.54 50.33
C MET A 178 18.02 -10.90 50.63
N LEU A 179 19.17 -11.21 50.00
CA LEU A 179 19.94 -12.43 50.29
C LEU A 179 20.42 -12.49 51.73
N ARG A 180 20.83 -11.36 52.31
CA ARG A 180 21.27 -11.29 53.72
C ARG A 180 20.10 -11.49 54.68
N MET A 181 18.94 -10.89 54.39
CA MET A 181 17.72 -11.12 55.15
C MET A 181 17.24 -12.58 55.07
N LEU A 182 17.46 -13.26 53.94
CA LEU A 182 17.12 -14.67 53.78
C LEU A 182 18.12 -15.61 54.48
N GLY A 183 19.41 -15.24 54.51
CA GLY A 183 20.46 -16.01 55.20
C GLY A 183 20.33 -15.98 56.73
N ASP A 184 19.78 -14.92 57.29
CA ASP A 184 19.49 -14.84 58.73
C ASP A 184 18.26 -15.69 59.16
N CYS A 185 17.56 -16.33 58.21
CA CYS A 185 16.52 -17.33 58.48
C CYS A 185 17.04 -18.79 58.54
N GLU A 186 18.33 -19.03 58.25
CA GLU A 186 18.93 -20.37 58.29
C GLU A 186 19.64 -20.60 59.64
N GLU A 187 19.13 -21.56 60.42
CA GLU A 187 19.56 -21.92 61.78
C GLU A 187 21.08 -22.25 61.86
N PRO A 188 21.83 -21.84 62.91
CA PRO A 188 23.23 -22.22 63.05
C PRO A 188 23.40 -23.70 63.40
N PRO A 189 24.40 -24.42 62.85
CA PRO A 189 24.64 -25.81 63.23
C PRO A 189 25.09 -25.91 64.70
N ALA A 190 24.45 -26.84 65.42
CA ALA A 190 24.57 -27.10 66.85
C ALA A 190 26.02 -27.18 67.38
N PRO A 191 26.29 -26.71 68.62
CA PRO A 191 27.64 -26.67 69.18
C PRO A 191 28.13 -28.08 69.52
N ARG A 192 29.23 -28.50 68.89
CA ARG A 192 29.93 -29.74 69.29
C ARG A 192 30.68 -29.51 70.59
N SER A 193 30.41 -30.40 71.53
CA SER A 193 30.96 -30.49 72.88
C SER A 193 32.49 -30.58 72.90
N ARG A 194 33.06 -29.79 73.81
CA ARG A 194 34.45 -29.74 74.25
C ARG A 194 34.88 -31.11 74.82
N SER A 195 35.99 -31.67 74.32
CA SER A 195 36.77 -32.68 75.05
C SER A 195 38.19 -32.15 75.26
N GLU A 196 38.58 -32.07 76.52
CA GLU A 196 39.89 -31.63 77.03
C GLU A 196 41.06 -32.46 76.50
N GLY A 197 42.19 -31.78 76.28
CA GLY A 197 43.50 -32.36 76.03
C GLY A 197 44.58 -31.31 76.28
N THR A 198 45.18 -31.38 77.46
CA THR A 198 46.18 -30.47 78.05
C THR A 198 47.47 -30.37 77.21
N PRO A 199 48.16 -29.21 77.15
CA PRO A 199 49.52 -29.13 76.61
C PRO A 199 50.56 -29.28 77.73
N THR A 200 51.53 -30.18 77.58
CA THR A 200 52.78 -30.19 78.35
C THR A 200 53.93 -29.74 77.45
N CYS A 201 54.57 -28.62 77.82
CA CYS A 201 55.85 -28.18 77.26
C CYS A 201 57.01 -28.88 77.98
N GLY A 202 57.97 -29.36 77.19
CA GLY A 202 59.31 -29.81 77.58
C GLY A 202 60.15 -29.93 76.33
#